data_AF-A0A8H7L6C2-F1
#
_entry.id   AF-A0A8H7L6C2-F1
#
_cell.length_a   1.000
_cell.length_b   1.000
_cell.length_c   1.000
_cell.angle_alpha   90.00
_cell.angle_beta   90.00
_cell.angle_gamma   90.00
#
_symmetry.space_group_name_H-M   'P 1'
#
loop_
_entity.id
_entity.type
_entity.pdbx_description
1 polymer ?
#
loop_
_entity_poly.entity_id
_entity_poly.type
_entity_poly.pdbx_seq_one_letter_code
_entity_poly.pdbx_strand_id
1 'polypeptide(L)'
;MRLIPNLRNRVSPSRRVAPDLRIKRVPSPFTPTEIREYLDFIRFTPAPALPPPDAPQAWPGFAPTLANLEALMRRHLLAFPTRSHEMSFRAHDVFARLVRAVRGLGSTCIGHNTLFQGILQGLGYPCYGTAARINTTWQTSLGPPALTAMGHLVNIVRPRDARVPHLVDVGYGGLGALSLLQRPLPLAHGALRPSFCAPEEHRLVRAPRPGPAALHARGVIS
;
A
#
# COMPACT_ATOMS: atom_id res chain seq x y z
N MET A 1 -14.11 -46.12 13.07
CA MET A 1 -14.89 -44.87 12.93
C MET A 1 -14.79 -44.10 14.24
N ARG A 2 -13.78 -43.24 14.40
CA ARG A 2 -13.51 -42.48 15.64
C ARG A 2 -13.92 -41.02 15.42
N LEU A 3 -14.88 -40.56 16.22
CA LEU A 3 -15.39 -39.20 16.24
C LEU A 3 -14.30 -38.25 16.75
N ILE A 4 -13.95 -37.25 15.92
CA ILE A 4 -13.08 -36.13 16.29
C ILE A 4 -13.92 -35.12 17.09
N PRO A 5 -13.51 -34.69 18.30
CA PRO A 5 -14.27 -33.69 19.05
C PRO A 5 -14.15 -32.30 18.41
N ASN A 6 -15.30 -31.62 18.35
CA ASN A 6 -15.49 -30.22 17.98
C ASN A 6 -14.52 -29.27 18.71
N LEU A 7 -13.57 -28.67 17.98
CA LEU A 7 -12.84 -27.47 18.41
C LEU A 7 -13.67 -26.23 18.07
N ARG A 8 -14.75 -26.00 18.83
CA ARG A 8 -15.40 -24.68 18.91
C ARG A 8 -14.78 -23.87 20.06
N ASN A 9 -14.40 -22.64 19.72
CA ASN A 9 -14.14 -21.48 20.57
C ASN A 9 -12.90 -21.48 21.47
N ARG A 10 -11.86 -20.76 21.02
CA ARG A 10 -11.28 -19.62 21.77
C ARG A 10 -10.87 -18.50 20.82
N VAL A 11 -11.84 -17.72 20.36
CA VAL A 11 -11.56 -16.38 19.79
C VAL A 11 -11.30 -15.47 20.99
N SER A 12 -10.03 -15.20 21.27
CA SER A 12 -9.63 -14.15 22.21
C SER A 12 -9.77 -12.79 21.51
N PRO A 13 -10.60 -11.85 22.00
CA PRO A 13 -10.78 -10.55 21.36
C PRO A 13 -9.69 -9.60 21.84
N SER A 14 -8.43 -9.89 21.50
CA SER A 14 -7.35 -8.91 21.69
C SER A 14 -7.23 -8.10 20.41
N ARG A 15 -8.14 -7.12 20.24
CA ARG A 15 -8.07 -6.07 19.22
C ARG A 15 -6.94 -5.11 19.63
N ARG A 16 -5.71 -5.61 19.70
CA ARG A 16 -4.52 -4.79 19.97
C ARG A 16 -4.26 -3.95 18.73
N VAL A 17 -4.75 -2.72 18.78
CA VAL A 17 -4.26 -1.61 17.96
C VAL A 17 -2.74 -1.63 18.06
N ALA A 18 -2.04 -1.53 16.93
CA ALA A 18 -0.59 -1.36 16.96
C ALA A 18 -0.24 -0.21 17.92
N PRO A 19 0.85 -0.32 18.72
CA PRO A 19 1.28 0.76 19.60
C PRO A 19 1.33 2.08 18.81
N ASP A 20 1.08 3.23 19.46
CA ASP A 20 1.09 4.59 18.87
C ASP A 20 2.31 4.77 17.96
N LEU A 21 2.15 4.39 16.69
CA LEU A 21 3.24 4.35 15.73
C LEU A 21 3.34 5.78 15.21
N ARG A 22 4.12 6.57 15.94
CA ARG A 22 4.40 7.95 15.57
C ARG A 22 5.25 7.96 14.30
N ILE A 23 4.57 8.09 13.17
CA ILE A 23 5.23 8.29 11.88
C ILE A 23 5.71 9.74 11.82
N LYS A 24 7.02 9.92 11.69
CA LYS A 24 7.62 11.25 11.49
C LYS A 24 7.22 11.81 10.14
N ARG A 25 7.03 13.12 10.06
CA ARG A 25 6.91 13.82 8.77
C ARG A 25 8.29 13.91 8.14
N VAL A 26 8.35 13.59 6.86
CA VAL A 26 9.56 13.67 6.04
C VAL A 26 9.24 14.61 4.87
N PRO A 27 10.12 15.57 4.53
CA PRO A 27 9.92 16.42 3.37
C PRO A 27 9.79 15.63 2.07
N SER A 28 8.97 16.13 1.16
CA SER A 28 8.87 15.60 -0.20
C SER A 28 10.17 15.82 -0.96
N PRO A 29 10.62 14.87 -1.80
CA PRO A 29 11.66 15.13 -2.79
C PRO A 29 11.15 16.01 -3.94
N PHE A 30 9.84 16.11 -4.13
CA PHE A 30 9.21 16.87 -5.21
C PHE A 30 8.89 18.30 -4.79
N THR A 31 9.08 19.21 -5.73
CA THR A 31 8.70 20.61 -5.65
C THR A 31 7.17 20.79 -5.68
N PRO A 32 6.63 21.94 -5.24
CA PRO A 32 5.22 22.23 -5.39
C PRO A 32 4.73 22.22 -6.84
N THR A 33 5.56 22.58 -7.82
CA THR A 33 5.16 22.50 -9.23
C THR A 33 4.99 21.05 -9.67
N GLU A 34 5.93 20.17 -9.32
CA GLU A 34 5.84 18.72 -9.63
C GLU A 34 4.62 18.08 -8.95
N ILE A 35 4.31 18.45 -7.71
CA ILE A 35 3.11 17.95 -7.03
C ILE A 35 1.84 18.38 -7.77
N ARG A 36 1.76 19.64 -8.25
CA ARG A 36 0.63 20.10 -9.09
C ARG A 36 0.54 19.31 -10.38
N GLU A 37 1.64 19.15 -11.11
CA GLU A 37 1.69 18.37 -12.35
C GLU A 37 1.18 16.94 -12.14
N TYR A 38 1.58 16.28 -11.05
CA TYR A 38 1.06 14.95 -10.71
C TYR A 38 -0.45 14.96 -10.46
N LEU A 39 -0.94 15.91 -9.64
CA LEU A 39 -2.36 16.00 -9.31
C LEU A 39 -3.22 16.27 -10.55
N ASP A 40 -2.74 17.10 -11.46
CA ASP A 40 -3.37 17.39 -12.74
C ASP A 40 -3.38 16.16 -13.65
N PHE A 41 -2.25 15.44 -13.72
CA PHE A 41 -2.12 14.21 -14.52
C PHE A 41 -3.15 13.16 -14.09
N ILE A 42 -3.28 12.92 -12.79
CA ILE A 42 -4.24 11.94 -12.26
C ILE A 42 -5.67 12.49 -12.13
N ARG A 43 -5.91 13.74 -12.56
CA ARG A 43 -7.20 14.46 -12.46
C ARG A 43 -7.76 14.43 -11.05
N PHE A 44 -6.92 14.75 -10.07
CA PHE A 44 -7.30 14.75 -8.67
C PHE A 44 -8.08 16.01 -8.29
N THR A 45 -9.18 15.80 -7.56
CA THR A 45 -9.93 16.88 -6.92
C THR A 45 -10.04 16.52 -5.44
N PRO A 46 -9.57 17.38 -4.52
CA PRO A 46 -9.67 17.10 -3.09
C PRO A 46 -11.13 17.02 -2.67
N ALA A 47 -11.44 16.05 -1.82
CA ALA A 47 -12.71 16.04 -1.11
C ALA A 47 -12.78 17.30 -0.22
N PRO A 48 -13.93 18.00 -0.19
CA PRO A 48 -14.11 19.14 0.69
C PRO A 48 -13.94 18.67 2.13
N ALA A 49 -12.91 19.18 2.79
CA ALA A 49 -12.76 19.07 4.22
C ALA A 49 -12.47 20.48 4.68
N LEU A 50 -13.25 20.98 5.65
CA LEU A 50 -12.89 22.20 6.35
C LEU A 50 -11.50 21.98 6.97
N PRO A 51 -10.44 22.67 6.51
CA PRO A 51 -9.24 22.73 7.33
C PRO A 51 -9.66 23.39 8.66
N PRO A 52 -9.22 22.88 9.82
CA PRO A 52 -9.31 23.64 11.04
C PRO A 52 -8.64 25.00 10.78
N PRO A 53 -9.21 26.12 11.23
CA PRO A 53 -8.70 27.46 10.92
C PRO A 53 -7.20 27.64 11.19
N ASP A 54 -6.65 26.87 12.15
CA ASP A 54 -5.31 27.09 12.71
C ASP A 54 -4.33 25.92 12.48
N ALA A 55 -4.69 24.92 11.66
CA ALA A 55 -3.79 23.80 11.41
C ALA A 55 -2.73 24.16 10.34
N PRO A 56 -1.42 24.01 10.61
CA PRO A 56 -0.39 24.22 9.60
C PRO A 56 -0.64 23.30 8.40
N GLN A 57 -0.90 23.92 7.26
CA GLN A 57 -1.25 23.19 6.05
C GLN A 57 0.01 22.98 5.21
N ALA A 58 0.38 21.73 4.98
CA ALA A 58 1.54 21.39 4.14
C ALA A 58 1.29 21.74 2.66
N TRP A 59 0.01 21.72 2.23
CA TRP A 59 -0.40 22.01 0.87
C TRP A 59 -1.68 22.86 0.84
N PRO A 60 -1.68 24.07 0.26
CA PRO A 60 -2.83 24.99 0.31
C PRO A 60 -4.14 24.33 -0.13
N GLY A 61 -5.19 24.46 0.70
CA GLY A 61 -6.51 23.91 0.42
C GLY A 61 -6.65 22.37 0.49
N PHE A 62 -5.59 21.63 0.85
CA PHE A 62 -5.63 20.18 0.99
C PHE A 62 -5.60 19.70 2.44
N ALA A 63 -6.44 18.72 2.78
CA ALA A 63 -6.42 18.04 4.07
C ALA A 63 -5.97 16.58 3.90
N PRO A 64 -4.95 16.09 4.65
CA PRO A 64 -4.44 14.72 4.54
C PRO A 64 -5.37 13.69 5.24
N THR A 65 -6.62 13.62 4.81
CA THR A 65 -7.68 12.74 5.35
C THR A 65 -7.65 11.36 4.71
N LEU A 66 -8.30 10.39 5.36
CA LEU A 66 -8.42 9.04 4.81
C LEU A 66 -9.17 9.07 3.46
N ALA A 67 -10.22 9.89 3.35
CA ALA A 67 -10.98 10.04 2.11
C ALA A 67 -10.11 10.55 0.94
N ASN A 68 -9.26 11.56 1.17
CA ASN A 68 -8.33 12.04 0.15
C ASN A 68 -7.27 10.99 -0.19
N LEU A 69 -6.78 10.24 0.80
CA LEU A 69 -5.84 9.15 0.56
C LEU A 69 -6.46 8.04 -0.33
N GLU A 70 -7.71 7.64 -0.08
CA GLU A 70 -8.39 6.67 -0.94
C GLU A 70 -8.55 7.21 -2.38
N ALA A 71 -8.95 8.48 -2.51
CA ALA A 71 -9.14 9.11 -3.81
C ALA A 71 -7.84 9.24 -4.61
N LEU A 72 -6.72 9.53 -3.95
CA LEU A 72 -5.38 9.54 -4.55
C LEU A 72 -4.97 8.15 -5.01
N MET A 73 -5.12 7.13 -4.16
CA MET A 73 -4.75 5.75 -4.51
C MET A 73 -5.49 5.26 -5.76
N ARG A 74 -6.81 5.42 -5.79
CA ARG A 74 -7.62 4.94 -6.92
C ARG A 74 -7.25 5.64 -8.23
N ARG A 75 -7.06 6.96 -8.20
CA ARG A 75 -6.66 7.72 -9.38
C ARG A 75 -5.26 7.35 -9.86
N HIS A 76 -4.32 7.11 -8.95
CA HIS A 76 -2.99 6.63 -9.32
C HIS A 76 -3.05 5.27 -10.02
N LEU A 77 -3.79 4.31 -9.45
CA LEU A 77 -3.98 2.97 -10.03
C LEU A 77 -4.64 3.00 -11.42
N LEU A 78 -5.51 3.98 -11.69
CA LEU A 78 -6.16 4.16 -12.98
C LEU A 78 -5.31 4.94 -13.99
N ALA A 79 -4.44 5.82 -13.52
CA ALA A 79 -3.65 6.71 -14.38
C ALA A 79 -2.37 6.06 -14.92
N PHE A 80 -1.75 5.16 -14.15
CA PHE A 80 -0.43 4.62 -14.49
C PHE A 80 -0.45 3.11 -14.73
N PRO A 81 0.09 2.62 -15.85
CA PRO A 81 0.22 1.19 -16.09
C PRO A 81 1.31 0.56 -15.22
N THR A 82 1.15 -0.71 -14.85
CA THR A 82 2.02 -1.40 -13.87
C THR A 82 3.17 -2.22 -14.49
N ARG A 83 3.49 -2.02 -15.77
CA ARG A 83 4.57 -2.73 -16.46
C ARG A 83 5.60 -1.77 -17.01
N SER A 84 6.87 -2.12 -16.79
CA SER A 84 8.03 -1.40 -17.31
C SER A 84 9.18 -2.37 -17.53
N HIS A 85 9.93 -2.16 -18.60
CA HIS A 85 11.21 -2.83 -18.85
C HIS A 85 12.39 -2.12 -18.16
N GLU A 86 12.17 -0.93 -17.63
CA GLU A 86 13.19 -0.10 -16.98
C GLU A 86 12.80 0.19 -15.52
N MET A 87 13.79 0.12 -14.64
CA MET A 87 13.64 0.37 -13.21
C MET A 87 14.58 1.51 -12.79
N SER A 88 14.02 2.56 -12.18
CA SER A 88 14.79 3.58 -11.46
C SER A 88 14.31 3.66 -10.02
N PHE A 89 15.25 3.95 -9.13
CA PHE A 89 15.03 4.16 -7.69
C PHE A 89 15.05 5.65 -7.32
N ARG A 90 15.40 6.53 -8.27
CA ARG A 90 15.50 7.97 -8.04
C ARG A 90 14.13 8.61 -8.23
N ALA A 91 13.69 9.40 -7.25
CA ALA A 91 12.36 10.00 -7.26
C ALA A 91 12.07 10.81 -8.53
N HIS A 92 13.01 11.67 -8.97
CA HIS A 92 12.80 12.51 -10.16
C HIS A 92 12.82 11.72 -11.48
N ASP A 93 13.62 10.66 -11.59
CA ASP A 93 13.60 9.79 -12.78
C ASP A 93 12.25 9.10 -12.92
N VAL A 94 11.73 8.58 -11.80
CA VAL A 94 10.41 7.95 -11.72
C VAL A 94 9.31 8.97 -12.04
N PHE A 95 9.41 10.19 -11.53
CA PHE A 95 8.48 11.28 -11.83
C PHE A 95 8.48 11.62 -13.31
N ALA A 96 9.66 11.86 -13.90
CA ALA A 96 9.78 12.15 -15.31
C ALA A 96 9.18 11.05 -16.18
N ARG A 97 9.40 9.78 -15.80
CA ARG A 97 8.84 8.62 -16.51
C ARG A 97 7.32 8.52 -16.41
N LEU A 98 6.78 8.55 -15.20
CA LEU A 98 5.35 8.32 -14.98
C LEU A 98 4.52 9.53 -15.40
N VAL A 99 4.96 10.75 -15.08
CA VAL A 99 4.16 11.98 -15.22
C VAL A 99 4.47 12.74 -16.51
N ARG A 100 5.75 12.86 -16.91
CA ARG A 100 6.16 13.75 -18.02
C ARG A 100 6.39 13.03 -19.35
N ALA A 101 6.69 11.74 -19.35
CA ALA A 101 6.88 10.99 -20.59
C ALA A 101 5.55 10.85 -21.36
N VAL A 102 5.62 10.81 -22.70
CA VAL A 102 4.46 10.75 -23.60
C VAL A 102 3.57 9.56 -23.22
N ARG A 103 2.35 9.85 -22.71
CA ARG A 103 1.31 8.90 -22.24
C ARG A 103 1.61 8.10 -20.96
N GLY A 104 2.56 8.53 -20.13
CA GLY A 104 2.86 7.89 -18.84
C GLY A 104 3.36 6.46 -19.01
N LEU A 105 4.68 6.31 -19.13
CA LEU A 105 5.28 4.97 -19.14
C LEU A 105 5.09 4.33 -17.77
N GLY A 106 4.71 3.05 -17.76
CA GLY A 106 4.50 2.34 -16.51
C GLY A 106 5.76 2.20 -15.68
N SER A 107 5.62 1.71 -14.46
CA SER A 107 6.75 1.39 -13.60
C SER A 107 6.58 0.04 -12.90
N THR A 108 7.62 -0.38 -12.19
CA THR A 108 7.55 -1.51 -11.26
C THR A 108 6.97 -1.06 -9.93
N CYS A 109 6.67 -1.99 -9.03
CA CYS A 109 6.12 -1.66 -7.71
C CYS A 109 6.95 -0.64 -6.94
N ILE A 110 8.27 -0.66 -7.12
CA ILE A 110 9.21 0.26 -6.50
C ILE A 110 9.00 1.67 -7.02
N GLY A 111 8.90 1.87 -8.33
CA GLY A 111 8.68 3.20 -8.90
C GLY A 111 7.31 3.77 -8.53
N HIS A 112 6.24 2.96 -8.62
CA HIS A 112 4.90 3.39 -8.21
C HIS A 112 4.86 3.84 -6.75
N ASN A 113 5.34 3.00 -5.83
CA ASN A 113 5.29 3.32 -4.41
C ASN A 113 6.30 4.41 -4.02
N THR A 114 7.42 4.59 -4.74
CA THR A 114 8.35 5.71 -4.55
C THR A 114 7.74 7.05 -4.96
N LEU A 115 7.13 7.13 -6.16
CA LEU A 115 6.41 8.32 -6.60
C LEU A 115 5.30 8.67 -5.63
N PHE A 116 4.46 7.68 -5.29
CA PHE A 116 3.31 7.90 -4.43
C PHE A 116 3.74 8.36 -3.03
N GLN A 117 4.80 7.78 -2.46
CA GLN A 117 5.33 8.22 -1.17
C GLN A 117 5.74 9.70 -1.19
N GLY A 118 6.50 10.14 -2.20
CA GLY A 118 6.95 11.53 -2.30
C GLY A 118 5.79 12.50 -2.45
N ILE A 119 4.77 12.15 -3.26
CA ILE A 119 3.54 12.95 -3.37
C ILE A 119 2.81 13.04 -2.02
N LEU A 120 2.64 11.92 -1.31
CA LEU A 120 1.98 11.90 -0.01
C LEU A 120 2.72 12.78 1.02
N GLN A 121 4.06 12.74 1.03
CA GLN A 121 4.89 13.60 1.87
C GLN A 121 4.65 15.08 1.54
N GLY A 122 4.59 15.43 0.26
CA GLY A 122 4.33 16.80 -0.20
C GLY A 122 2.95 17.33 0.16
N LEU A 123 1.97 16.42 0.20
CA LEU A 123 0.60 16.72 0.63
C LEU A 123 0.42 16.71 2.16
N GLY A 124 1.49 16.44 2.91
CA GLY A 124 1.51 16.51 4.37
C GLY A 124 1.07 15.24 5.11
N TYR A 125 0.98 14.10 4.42
CA TYR A 125 0.83 12.82 5.11
C TYR A 125 2.15 12.40 5.78
N PRO A 126 2.13 12.07 7.07
CA PRO A 126 3.21 11.27 7.64
C PRO A 126 3.18 9.86 7.02
N CYS A 127 4.24 9.51 6.31
CA CYS A 127 4.38 8.18 5.71
C CYS A 127 5.85 7.76 5.56
N TYR A 128 6.05 6.45 5.42
CA TYR A 128 7.33 5.85 5.07
C TYR A 128 7.11 4.57 4.24
N GLY A 129 8.08 4.24 3.39
CA GLY A 129 8.14 3.00 2.64
C GLY A 129 8.74 1.86 3.47
N THR A 130 8.25 0.64 3.28
CA THR A 130 8.82 -0.58 3.86
C THR A 130 8.89 -1.69 2.82
N ALA A 131 9.93 -2.53 2.93
CA ALA A 131 10.07 -3.69 2.08
C ALA A 131 9.12 -4.82 2.51
N ALA A 132 8.64 -5.57 1.53
CA ALA A 132 7.76 -6.72 1.69
C ALA A 132 8.24 -7.89 0.80
N ARG A 133 7.78 -9.10 1.16
CA ARG A 133 7.98 -10.32 0.38
C ARG A 133 6.66 -10.68 -0.29
N ILE A 134 6.74 -11.17 -1.52
CA ILE A 134 5.57 -11.66 -2.26
C ILE A 134 5.45 -13.15 -1.95
N ASN A 135 4.25 -13.61 -1.61
CA ASN A 135 3.97 -15.04 -1.61
C ASN A 135 3.78 -15.48 -3.07
N THR A 136 4.40 -16.56 -3.54
CA THR A 136 4.23 -17.06 -4.92
C THR A 136 3.25 -18.23 -5.01
N THR A 137 2.84 -18.83 -3.88
CA THR A 137 1.90 -19.96 -3.93
C THR A 137 0.50 -19.60 -4.44
N TRP A 138 0.13 -18.31 -4.50
CA TRP A 138 -1.13 -17.91 -5.16
C TRP A 138 -1.20 -18.31 -6.64
N GLN A 139 -0.05 -18.53 -7.29
CA GLN A 139 0.01 -18.93 -8.69
C GLN A 139 -0.17 -20.44 -8.89
N THR A 140 -0.01 -21.26 -7.86
CA THR A 140 0.18 -22.72 -8.04
C THR A 140 -0.62 -23.63 -7.10
N SER A 141 -1.18 -23.18 -5.96
CA SER A 141 -2.18 -23.90 -5.12
C SER A 141 -2.31 -23.34 -3.69
N LEU A 142 -3.31 -23.82 -2.92
CA LEU A 142 -3.54 -23.60 -1.48
C LEU A 142 -2.45 -24.22 -0.55
N GLY A 143 -1.18 -24.16 -0.95
CA GLY A 143 -0.04 -24.66 -0.18
C GLY A 143 0.50 -23.66 0.86
N PRO A 144 1.47 -24.08 1.71
CA PRO A 144 2.13 -23.16 2.63
C PRO A 144 2.76 -21.98 1.87
N PRO A 145 2.84 -20.76 2.46
CA PRO A 145 3.39 -19.60 1.76
C PRO A 145 4.83 -19.82 1.29
N ALA A 146 5.09 -19.60 -0.01
CA ALA A 146 6.43 -19.55 -0.59
C ALA A 146 6.81 -18.08 -0.78
N LEU A 147 7.62 -17.54 0.13
CA LEU A 147 7.93 -16.11 0.16
C LEU A 147 9.19 -15.80 -0.67
N THR A 148 9.11 -14.82 -1.56
CA THR A 148 10.27 -14.29 -2.30
C THR A 148 11.28 -13.56 -1.39
N ALA A 149 12.38 -13.09 -1.99
CA ALA A 149 13.25 -12.08 -1.38
C ALA A 149 12.48 -10.76 -1.11
N MET A 150 13.09 -9.83 -0.36
CA MET A 150 12.51 -8.51 -0.11
C MET A 150 12.56 -7.64 -1.37
N GLY A 151 11.65 -7.88 -2.31
CA GLY A 151 11.60 -7.24 -3.63
C GLY A 151 10.37 -6.38 -3.88
N HIS A 152 9.47 -6.24 -2.89
CA HIS A 152 8.27 -5.42 -3.01
C HIS A 152 8.33 -4.22 -2.06
N LEU A 153 7.90 -3.04 -2.51
CA LEU A 153 7.81 -1.82 -1.70
C LEU A 153 6.34 -1.53 -1.42
N VAL A 154 6.01 -1.23 -0.16
CA VAL A 154 4.70 -0.74 0.25
C VAL A 154 4.83 0.49 1.15
N ASN A 155 3.79 1.30 1.25
CA ASN A 155 3.78 2.52 2.06
C ASN A 155 2.94 2.32 3.34
N ILE A 156 3.43 2.82 4.47
CA ILE A 156 2.65 2.96 5.70
C ILE A 156 2.33 4.44 5.89
N VAL A 157 1.05 4.78 5.96
CA VAL A 157 0.56 6.16 5.93
C VAL A 157 -0.32 6.45 7.15
N ARG A 158 -0.21 7.63 7.74
CA ARG A 158 -1.08 8.09 8.84
C ARG A 158 -1.99 9.23 8.37
N PRO A 159 -3.23 8.96 7.91
CA PRO A 159 -4.22 10.02 7.67
C PRO A 159 -4.54 10.78 8.97
N ARG A 160 -4.88 12.06 8.90
CA ARG A 160 -5.14 12.89 10.08
C ARG A 160 -6.36 12.47 10.91
N ASP A 161 -7.38 11.95 10.26
CA ASP A 161 -8.70 11.57 10.79
C ASP A 161 -8.81 10.07 11.09
N ALA A 162 -7.79 9.29 10.74
CA ALA A 162 -7.71 7.88 11.09
C ALA A 162 -7.36 7.66 12.57
N ARG A 163 -7.70 6.49 13.12
CA ARG A 163 -7.22 6.06 14.45
C ARG A 163 -5.89 5.31 14.40
N VAL A 164 -5.60 4.65 13.28
CA VAL A 164 -4.40 3.82 13.07
C VAL A 164 -3.73 4.17 11.75
N PRO A 165 -2.43 3.86 11.60
CA PRO A 165 -1.79 3.87 10.28
C PRO A 165 -2.48 2.90 9.31
N HIS A 166 -2.30 3.13 8.02
CA HIS A 166 -2.83 2.30 6.95
C HIS A 166 -1.70 1.81 6.05
N LEU A 167 -1.80 0.55 5.64
CA LEU A 167 -1.03 0.00 4.53
C LEU A 167 -1.60 0.55 3.23
N VAL A 168 -0.72 1.07 2.40
CA VAL A 168 -0.99 1.65 1.10
C VAL A 168 -0.06 1.00 0.10
N ASP A 169 -0.63 0.51 -0.99
CA ASP A 169 0.12 -0.10 -2.06
C ASP A 169 -0.52 0.28 -3.39
N VAL A 170 0.23 1.01 -4.20
CA VAL A 170 -0.18 1.40 -5.55
C VAL A 170 0.72 0.77 -6.63
N GLY A 171 1.59 -0.15 -6.22
CA GLY A 171 2.57 -0.81 -7.06
C GLY A 171 2.38 -2.33 -7.17
N TYR A 172 1.57 -2.92 -6.30
CA TYR A 172 1.16 -4.33 -6.41
C TYR A 172 -0.14 -4.47 -7.19
N GLY A 173 -0.07 -5.27 -8.25
CA GLY A 173 -1.19 -5.58 -9.10
C GLY A 173 -1.51 -4.44 -10.07
N GLY A 174 -1.60 -4.80 -11.35
CA GLY A 174 -2.47 -4.13 -12.32
C GLY A 174 -3.67 -5.04 -12.58
N LEU A 175 -4.56 -4.65 -13.50
CA LEU A 175 -5.71 -5.50 -13.90
C LEU A 175 -5.31 -6.94 -14.30
N GLY A 176 -4.04 -7.18 -14.69
CA GLY A 176 -3.52 -8.50 -15.03
C GLY A 176 -3.23 -9.44 -13.85
N ALA A 177 -3.19 -8.97 -12.61
CA ALA A 177 -3.00 -9.81 -11.41
C ALA A 177 -4.31 -10.14 -10.69
N LEU A 178 -5.45 -9.63 -11.20
CA LEU A 178 -6.82 -9.78 -10.68
C LEU A 178 -7.05 -9.35 -9.22
N SER A 179 -6.01 -8.96 -8.48
CA SER A 179 -6.05 -8.49 -7.10
C SER A 179 -5.45 -7.09 -7.01
N LEU A 180 -6.26 -6.10 -6.58
CA LEU A 180 -5.87 -4.69 -6.50
C LEU A 180 -6.30 -4.08 -5.16
N LEU A 181 -5.34 -3.64 -4.35
CA LEU A 181 -5.64 -2.91 -3.11
C LEU A 181 -6.04 -1.46 -3.41
N GLN A 182 -7.30 -1.27 -3.79
CA GLN A 182 -7.85 0.03 -4.22
C GLN A 182 -8.13 1.04 -3.10
N ARG A 183 -7.98 0.62 -1.83
CA ARG A 183 -8.22 1.46 -0.65
C ARG A 183 -7.15 1.18 0.41
N PRO A 184 -6.77 2.18 1.23
CA PRO A 184 -5.88 1.97 2.36
C PRO A 184 -6.42 0.88 3.29
N LEU A 185 -5.58 -0.09 3.63
CA LEU A 185 -5.93 -1.16 4.56
C LEU A 185 -5.47 -0.77 5.98
N PRO A 186 -6.37 -0.63 6.97
CA PRO A 186 -5.97 -0.29 8.33
C PRO A 186 -4.91 -1.27 8.86
N LEU A 187 -3.84 -0.75 9.47
CA LEU A 187 -2.76 -1.54 10.04
C LEU A 187 -3.16 -2.15 11.39
N ALA A 188 -4.21 -2.97 11.36
CA ALA A 188 -4.79 -3.66 12.50
C ALA A 188 -5.05 -5.13 12.16
N HIS A 189 -4.75 -6.03 13.09
CA HIS A 189 -5.04 -7.46 12.89
C HIS A 189 -6.53 -7.70 12.63
N GLY A 190 -6.84 -8.47 11.61
CA GLY A 190 -8.20 -8.79 11.18
C GLY A 190 -8.87 -7.70 10.36
N ALA A 191 -8.18 -6.59 10.05
CA ALA A 191 -8.72 -5.57 9.14
C ALA A 191 -9.03 -6.19 7.78
N LEU A 192 -10.19 -5.83 7.24
CA LEU A 192 -10.74 -6.38 6.01
C LEU A 192 -11.18 -5.26 5.08
N ARG A 193 -10.92 -5.45 3.79
CA ARG A 193 -11.41 -4.60 2.71
C ARG A 193 -11.87 -5.45 1.54
N PRO A 194 -13.02 -5.14 0.92
CA PRO A 194 -13.38 -5.75 -0.35
C PRO A 194 -12.40 -5.30 -1.45
N SER A 195 -12.05 -6.23 -2.33
CA SER A 195 -11.26 -5.97 -3.54
C SER A 195 -12.12 -5.29 -4.62
N PHE A 196 -11.54 -5.11 -5.80
CA PHE A 196 -12.23 -4.56 -6.97
C PHE A 196 -13.35 -5.47 -7.47
N CYS A 197 -13.10 -6.78 -7.49
CA CYS A 197 -14.05 -7.78 -7.97
C CYS A 197 -14.50 -8.68 -6.81
N ALA A 198 -15.78 -8.65 -6.47
CA ALA A 198 -16.34 -9.62 -5.54
C ALA A 198 -16.21 -11.05 -6.11
N PRO A 199 -15.99 -12.08 -5.28
CA PRO A 199 -16.00 -12.08 -3.81
C PRO A 199 -14.63 -11.84 -3.16
N GLU A 200 -13.63 -11.32 -3.89
CA GLU A 200 -12.28 -11.17 -3.37
C GLU A 200 -12.20 -10.09 -2.26
N GLU A 201 -11.43 -10.39 -1.21
CA GLU A 201 -11.20 -9.49 -0.06
C GLU A 201 -9.72 -9.46 0.32
N HIS A 202 -9.24 -8.30 0.75
CA HIS A 202 -7.92 -8.12 1.36
C HIS A 202 -8.04 -8.14 2.88
N ARG A 203 -7.27 -9.02 3.52
CA ARG A 203 -7.22 -9.15 4.97
C ARG A 203 -5.81 -8.93 5.51
N LEU A 204 -5.67 -8.09 6.53
CA LEU A 204 -4.41 -7.94 7.24
C LEU A 204 -4.36 -8.91 8.44
N VAL A 205 -3.43 -9.86 8.39
CA VAL A 205 -3.20 -10.81 9.48
C VAL A 205 -1.81 -10.57 10.06
N ARG A 206 -1.76 -10.18 11.34
CA ARG A 206 -0.52 -10.26 12.13
C ARG A 206 -0.26 -11.72 12.48
N ALA A 207 0.83 -12.28 11.98
CA ALA A 207 1.30 -13.63 12.31
C ALA A 207 2.80 -13.61 12.63
N PRO A 208 3.32 -14.57 13.41
CA PRO A 208 4.76 -14.76 13.56
C PRO A 208 5.39 -14.97 12.19
N ARG A 209 6.55 -14.34 11.96
CA ARG A 209 7.34 -14.63 10.76
C ARG A 209 7.72 -16.13 10.80
N PRO A 210 7.48 -16.91 9.74
CA PRO A 210 8.00 -18.28 9.67
C PRO A 210 9.50 -18.24 9.88
N GLY A 211 10.00 -18.98 10.88
CA GLY A 211 11.43 -19.08 11.15
C GLY A 211 12.16 -19.69 9.95
N PRO A 212 13.49 -19.52 9.85
CA PRO A 212 14.29 -20.07 8.74
C PRO A 212 14.15 -21.60 8.60
N ALA A 213 13.79 -22.32 9.66
CA ALA A 213 13.58 -23.78 9.65
C ALA A 213 12.37 -24.23 8.82
N ALA A 214 11.37 -23.38 8.58
CA ALA A 214 10.20 -23.73 7.75
C ALA A 214 10.49 -23.67 6.24
N LEU A 215 11.63 -23.12 5.83
CA LEU A 215 12.03 -22.99 4.42
C LEU A 215 12.96 -24.11 3.94
N HIS A 216 13.50 -24.93 4.85
CA HIS A 216 14.42 -26.03 4.52
C HIS A 216 13.90 -27.43 4.86
N ALA A 217 12.77 -27.54 5.56
CA ALA A 217 12.19 -28.83 5.91
C ALA A 217 11.25 -29.36 4.82
N ARG A 218 11.76 -29.64 3.61
CA ARG A 218 11.31 -30.73 2.70
C ARG A 218 12.40 -30.99 1.64
N GLY A 219 13.56 -31.43 2.10
CA GLY A 219 14.45 -32.27 1.30
C GLY A 219 14.30 -33.72 1.77
N VAL A 220 13.26 -34.41 1.32
CA VAL A 220 13.23 -35.88 1.28
C VAL A 220 12.51 -36.28 -0.01
N ILE A 221 13.26 -37.04 -0.81
CA ILE A 221 12.93 -37.63 -2.09
C ILE A 221 11.85 -38.71 -1.90
N SER A 222 10.83 -38.66 -2.76
CA SER A 222 10.27 -39.81 -3.48
C SER A 222 9.40 -39.30 -4.63
#